data_AF-A0A5A9YWW7-F1
#
_entry.id   AF-A0A5A9YWW7-F1
#
_cell.length_a   1.000
_cell.length_b   1.000
_cell.length_c   1.000
_cell.angle_alpha   90.00
_cell.angle_beta   90.00
_cell.angle_gamma   90.00
#
_symmetry.space_group_name_H-M   'P 1'
#
loop_
_entity.id
_entity.type
_entity.pdbx_description
1 polymer ?
#
loop_
_entity_poly.entity_id
_entity_poly.type
_entity_poly.pdbx_seq_one_letter_code
_entity_poly.pdbx_strand_id
1 'polypeptide(L)'
;LQTDADRMATLAMRDNLQSLYQLLWKLYKRNPAEWKKTGLPSQADAELAIRRAIEQNRELSDLGGRRDIAALSYSLDPAFRGDRVGAFIYSLASMLITAHGGRTEFYVYQGIDAQYVYNAARNVEVATWMLATRKDDKGAPLLLSNALTDDASNLSYAREFAK
;
A
#
# COMPACT_ATOMS: atom_id res chain seq x y z
N LEU A 1 9.38 -2.90 29.11
CA LEU A 1 8.36 -1.82 29.26
C LEU A 1 8.21 -1.14 27.91
N GLN A 2 6.99 -0.93 27.43
CA GLN A 2 6.71 -0.17 26.21
C GLN A 2 6.81 1.33 26.54
N THR A 3 7.57 2.11 25.76
CA THR A 3 7.66 3.56 25.92
C THR A 3 6.43 4.26 25.31
N ASP A 4 6.15 5.51 25.68
CA ASP A 4 5.07 6.28 25.05
C ASP A 4 5.33 6.49 23.55
N ALA A 5 6.60 6.60 23.14
CA ALA A 5 7.00 6.66 21.74
C ALA A 5 6.62 5.37 20.99
N ASP A 6 6.86 4.20 21.59
CA ASP A 6 6.51 2.91 20.97
C ASP A 6 4.98 2.76 20.80
N ARG A 7 4.19 3.28 21.75
CA ARG A 7 2.72 3.28 21.65
C ARG A 7 2.25 4.16 20.50
N MET A 8 2.79 5.37 20.40
CA MET A 8 2.46 6.30 19.33
C MET A 8 2.80 5.73 17.94
N ALA A 9 3.97 5.10 17.81
CA ALA A 9 4.38 4.41 16.58
C ALA A 9 3.41 3.28 16.17
N THR A 10 3.00 2.46 17.14
CA THR A 10 2.06 1.36 16.91
C THR A 10 0.69 1.88 16.44
N LEU A 11 0.19 2.95 17.07
CA LEU A 11 -1.07 3.58 16.69
C LEU A 11 -0.99 4.19 15.29
N ALA A 12 0.07 4.95 15.01
CA ALA A 12 0.30 5.56 13.69
C ALA A 12 0.36 4.50 12.58
N MET A 13 1.04 3.38 12.80
CA MET A 13 1.10 2.28 11.84
C MET A 13 -0.27 1.65 11.58
N ARG A 14 -1.03 1.39 12.65
CA ARG A 14 -2.39 0.86 12.53
C ARG A 14 -3.29 1.79 11.73
N ASP A 15 -3.21 3.09 12.00
CA ASP A 15 -4.02 4.09 11.32
C ASP A 15 -3.62 4.21 9.83
N ASN A 16 -2.30 4.13 9.52
CA ASN A 16 -1.81 4.08 8.14
C ASN A 16 -2.33 2.86 7.36
N LEU A 17 -2.28 1.65 7.96
CA LEU A 17 -2.83 0.45 7.32
C LEU A 17 -4.34 0.59 7.09
N GLN A 18 -5.07 1.15 8.06
CA GLN A 18 -6.49 1.40 7.91
C GLN A 18 -6.79 2.37 6.76
N SER A 19 -6.01 3.43 6.59
CA SER A 19 -6.12 4.34 5.44
C SER A 19 -5.83 3.62 4.11
N LEU A 20 -4.80 2.76 4.06
CA LEU A 20 -4.52 1.95 2.87
C LEU A 20 -5.66 0.98 2.53
N TYR A 21 -6.31 0.40 3.53
CA TYR A 21 -7.47 -0.47 3.31
C TYR A 21 -8.70 0.29 2.82
N GLN A 22 -8.93 1.52 3.30
CA GLN A 22 -9.97 2.38 2.75
C GLN A 22 -9.67 2.76 1.29
N LEU A 23 -8.41 3.03 0.98
CA LEU A 23 -7.97 3.33 -0.39
C LEU A 23 -8.15 2.11 -1.31
N LEU A 24 -7.82 0.91 -0.83
CA LEU A 24 -8.05 -0.37 -1.52
C LEU A 24 -9.52 -0.52 -1.93
N TRP A 25 -10.44 -0.36 -0.98
CA TRP A 25 -11.88 -0.42 -1.25
C TRP A 25 -12.31 0.61 -2.31
N LYS A 26 -11.87 1.87 -2.17
CA LYS A 26 -12.20 2.96 -3.11
C LYS A 26 -11.66 2.67 -4.52
N LEU A 27 -10.42 2.21 -4.62
CA LEU A 27 -9.78 1.87 -5.89
C LEU A 27 -10.45 0.68 -6.57
N TYR A 28 -10.80 -0.39 -5.84
CA TYR A 28 -11.54 -1.51 -6.44
C TYR A 28 -12.93 -1.12 -6.91
N LYS A 29 -13.64 -0.30 -6.13
CA LYS A 29 -14.96 0.21 -6.52
C LYS A 29 -14.87 0.98 -7.84
N ARG A 30 -13.79 1.73 -8.04
CA ARG A 30 -13.56 2.54 -9.25
C ARG A 30 -12.98 1.73 -10.41
N ASN A 31 -12.23 0.67 -10.11
CA ASN A 31 -11.54 -0.19 -11.07
C ASN A 31 -12.01 -1.64 -10.92
N PRO A 32 -13.30 -1.94 -11.20
CA PRO A 32 -13.85 -3.26 -10.92
C PRO A 32 -13.24 -4.37 -11.78
N ALA A 33 -12.56 -4.04 -12.87
CA ALA A 33 -11.81 -5.00 -13.67
C ALA A 33 -10.65 -5.62 -12.88
N GLU A 34 -10.07 -4.90 -11.91
CA GLU A 34 -8.87 -5.33 -11.19
C GLU A 34 -9.18 -6.41 -10.16
N TRP A 35 -10.16 -6.21 -9.28
CA TRP A 35 -10.57 -7.26 -8.34
C TRP A 35 -11.12 -8.50 -9.06
N LYS A 36 -11.73 -8.34 -10.25
CA LYS A 36 -12.22 -9.47 -11.04
C LYS A 36 -11.11 -10.38 -11.56
N LYS A 37 -9.89 -9.87 -11.77
CA LYS A 37 -8.73 -10.69 -12.18
C LYS A 37 -8.34 -11.74 -11.13
N THR A 38 -8.69 -11.51 -9.87
CA THR A 38 -8.40 -12.44 -8.77
C THR A 38 -9.22 -13.73 -8.86
N GLY A 39 -10.33 -13.74 -9.63
CA GLY A 39 -11.28 -14.85 -9.68
C GLY A 39 -12.13 -15.01 -8.41
N LEU A 40 -12.04 -14.09 -7.45
CA LEU A 40 -12.81 -14.12 -6.21
C LEU A 40 -14.26 -13.65 -6.43
N PRO A 41 -15.22 -14.13 -5.61
CA PRO A 41 -16.64 -13.95 -5.88
C PRO A 41 -17.13 -12.51 -5.67
N SER A 42 -16.42 -11.69 -4.91
CA SER A 42 -16.78 -10.28 -4.68
C SER A 42 -15.57 -9.37 -4.49
N GLN A 43 -15.83 -8.06 -4.58
CA GLN A 43 -14.87 -7.02 -4.18
C GLN A 43 -14.41 -7.19 -2.72
N ALA A 44 -15.32 -7.56 -1.82
CA ALA A 44 -15.00 -7.72 -0.40
C ALA A 44 -14.06 -8.91 -0.17
N ASP A 45 -14.22 -9.98 -0.94
CA ASP A 45 -13.33 -11.15 -0.88
C ASP A 45 -11.93 -10.82 -1.41
N ALA A 46 -11.83 -10.06 -2.51
CA ALA A 46 -10.56 -9.59 -3.04
C ALA A 46 -9.82 -8.67 -2.06
N GLU A 47 -10.55 -7.74 -1.44
CA GLU A 47 -9.98 -6.90 -0.40
C GLU A 47 -9.50 -7.71 0.80
N LEU A 48 -10.30 -8.65 1.30
CA LEU A 48 -9.91 -9.51 2.41
C LEU A 48 -8.67 -10.34 2.08
N ALA A 49 -8.54 -10.83 0.84
CA ALA A 49 -7.37 -11.57 0.39
C ALA A 49 -6.09 -10.71 0.46
N ILE A 50 -6.15 -9.45 0.00
CA ILE A 50 -5.01 -8.52 0.08
C ILE A 50 -4.69 -8.14 1.53
N ARG A 51 -5.70 -7.83 2.35
CA ARG A 51 -5.51 -7.56 3.80
C ARG A 51 -4.79 -8.72 4.48
N ARG A 52 -5.25 -9.96 4.26
CA ARG A 52 -4.60 -11.17 4.79
C ARG A 52 -3.18 -11.32 4.27
N ALA A 53 -2.92 -11.03 3.00
CA ALA A 53 -1.57 -11.10 2.46
C ALA A 53 -0.62 -10.12 3.15
N ILE A 54 -1.08 -8.89 3.41
CA ILE A 54 -0.35 -7.87 4.16
C ILE A 54 -0.12 -8.33 5.60
N GLU A 55 -1.19 -8.69 6.31
CA GLU A 55 -1.17 -9.05 7.74
C GLU A 55 -0.39 -10.33 8.03
N GLN A 56 -0.29 -11.25 7.08
CA GLN A 56 0.47 -12.49 7.23
C GLN A 56 1.85 -12.41 6.56
N ASN A 57 2.23 -11.26 6.03
CA ASN A 57 3.45 -11.07 5.24
C ASN A 57 3.60 -12.12 4.12
N ARG A 58 2.48 -12.49 3.49
CA ARG A 58 2.43 -13.46 2.39
C ARG A 58 2.69 -12.74 1.08
N GLU A 59 3.65 -13.23 0.31
CA GLU A 59 3.99 -12.65 -0.99
C GLU A 59 2.86 -12.81 -2.02
N LEU A 60 2.67 -11.78 -2.86
CA LEU A 60 1.84 -11.87 -4.04
C LEU A 60 2.66 -12.41 -5.21
N SER A 61 2.28 -13.59 -5.71
CA SER A 61 2.97 -14.27 -6.83
C SER A 61 3.13 -13.37 -8.06
N ASP A 62 2.13 -12.54 -8.34
CA ASP A 62 2.10 -11.67 -9.52
C ASP A 62 3.22 -10.61 -9.52
N LEU A 63 3.76 -10.25 -8.33
CA LEU A 63 4.88 -9.33 -8.21
C LEU A 63 6.23 -9.97 -8.58
N GLY A 64 6.29 -11.31 -8.67
CA GLY A 64 7.48 -12.06 -9.05
C GLY A 64 8.68 -11.80 -8.14
N GLY A 65 8.44 -11.76 -6.82
CA GLY A 65 9.48 -11.53 -5.80
C GLY A 65 9.97 -10.07 -5.68
N ARG A 66 9.45 -9.14 -6.49
CA ARG A 66 9.77 -7.71 -6.34
C ARG A 66 9.23 -7.19 -5.01
N ARG A 67 9.98 -6.27 -4.40
CA ARG A 67 9.63 -5.58 -3.15
C ARG A 67 9.78 -4.07 -3.29
N ASP A 68 9.32 -3.35 -2.29
CA ASP A 68 9.45 -1.90 -2.16
C ASP A 68 9.04 -1.11 -3.42
N ILE A 69 9.82 -0.10 -3.77
CA ILE A 69 9.57 0.77 -4.92
C ILE A 69 9.57 0.01 -6.25
N ALA A 70 10.26 -1.13 -6.34
CA ALA A 70 10.27 -1.97 -7.52
C ALA A 70 8.93 -2.70 -7.70
N ALA A 71 8.34 -3.21 -6.61
CA ALA A 71 6.99 -3.78 -6.63
C ALA A 71 5.93 -2.71 -6.94
N LEU A 72 6.05 -1.53 -6.29
CA LEU A 72 5.15 -0.40 -6.54
C LEU A 72 5.16 0.02 -8.01
N SER A 73 6.36 0.21 -8.57
CA SER A 73 6.53 0.59 -9.98
C SER A 73 5.97 -0.48 -10.92
N TYR A 74 6.22 -1.76 -10.62
CA TYR A 74 5.77 -2.87 -11.46
C TYR A 74 4.24 -3.03 -11.45
N SER A 75 3.57 -2.77 -10.33
CA SER A 75 2.09 -2.81 -10.27
C SER A 75 1.40 -1.87 -11.26
N LEU A 76 2.09 -0.79 -11.66
CA LEU A 76 1.62 0.19 -12.64
C LEU A 76 2.49 0.19 -13.92
N ASP A 77 3.07 -0.96 -14.25
CA ASP A 77 3.74 -1.20 -15.53
C ASP A 77 2.73 -1.75 -16.55
N PRO A 78 2.69 -1.28 -17.82
CA PRO A 78 1.79 -1.83 -18.85
C PRO A 78 1.90 -3.35 -19.04
N ALA A 79 3.06 -3.95 -18.80
CA ALA A 79 3.28 -5.40 -18.89
C ALA A 79 2.66 -6.18 -17.73
N PHE A 80 2.36 -5.54 -16.59
CA PHE A 80 1.77 -6.20 -15.43
C PHE A 80 0.32 -6.62 -15.71
N ARG A 81 0.02 -7.90 -15.55
CA ARG A 81 -1.29 -8.49 -15.88
C ARG A 81 -2.15 -8.83 -14.67
N GLY A 82 -1.57 -8.85 -13.47
CA GLY A 82 -2.29 -9.15 -12.23
C GLY A 82 -3.26 -8.05 -11.81
N ASP A 83 -3.79 -8.21 -10.61
CA ASP A 83 -4.58 -7.17 -9.94
C ASP A 83 -3.69 -5.98 -9.55
N ARG A 84 -3.79 -4.90 -10.32
CA ARG A 84 -3.01 -3.67 -10.15
C ARG A 84 -3.32 -2.98 -8.83
N VAL A 85 -4.60 -2.97 -8.44
CA VAL A 85 -5.03 -2.30 -7.20
C VAL A 85 -4.48 -3.06 -6.00
N GLY A 86 -4.66 -4.37 -5.96
CA GLY A 86 -4.13 -5.22 -4.90
C GLY A 86 -2.61 -5.14 -4.80
N ALA A 87 -1.90 -5.27 -5.92
CA ALA A 87 -0.44 -5.18 -5.98
C ALA A 87 0.10 -3.82 -5.55
N PHE A 88 -0.55 -2.72 -5.95
CA PHE A 88 -0.17 -1.37 -5.59
C PHE A 88 -0.31 -1.12 -4.08
N ILE A 89 -1.46 -1.47 -3.49
CA ILE A 89 -1.71 -1.30 -2.05
C ILE A 89 -0.80 -2.22 -1.22
N TYR A 90 -0.66 -3.48 -1.64
CA TYR A 90 0.25 -4.42 -1.01
C TYR A 90 1.67 -3.87 -0.95
N SER A 91 2.18 -3.32 -2.06
CA SER A 91 3.53 -2.75 -2.12
C SER A 91 3.71 -1.61 -1.12
N LEU A 92 2.74 -0.70 -1.00
CA LEU A 92 2.76 0.39 -0.02
C LEU A 92 2.75 -0.13 1.42
N ALA A 93 1.86 -1.06 1.73
CA ALA A 93 1.73 -1.62 3.07
C ALA A 93 2.99 -2.40 3.48
N SER A 94 3.55 -3.22 2.59
CA SER A 94 4.79 -3.97 2.85
C SER A 94 5.98 -3.04 3.13
N MET A 95 6.07 -1.90 2.45
CA MET A 95 7.10 -0.89 2.74
C MET A 95 6.92 -0.29 4.14
N LEU A 96 5.69 0.06 4.53
CA LEU A 96 5.40 0.58 5.87
C LEU A 96 5.72 -0.45 6.95
N ILE A 97 5.34 -1.72 6.75
CA ILE A 97 5.65 -2.82 7.68
C ILE A 97 7.17 -3.01 7.80
N THR A 98 7.88 -2.98 6.67
CA THR A 98 9.35 -3.09 6.66
C THR A 98 9.98 -1.94 7.45
N ALA A 99 9.48 -0.71 7.28
CA ALA A 99 9.93 0.45 8.06
C ALA A 99 9.69 0.34 9.57
N HIS A 100 8.78 -0.55 9.98
CA HIS A 100 8.41 -0.79 11.37
C HIS A 100 8.94 -2.14 11.90
N GLY A 101 10.02 -2.65 11.32
CA GLY A 101 10.69 -3.86 11.80
C GLY A 101 10.10 -5.19 11.30
N GLY A 102 9.28 -5.15 10.23
CA GLY A 102 8.96 -6.33 9.43
C GLY A 102 7.92 -7.30 10.01
N ARG A 103 7.21 -6.93 11.09
CA ARG A 103 6.16 -7.76 11.71
C ARG A 103 4.83 -7.02 11.79
N THR A 104 3.75 -7.76 11.57
CA THR A 104 2.35 -7.32 11.65
C THR A 104 1.74 -7.59 13.03
N GLU A 105 2.32 -8.52 13.79
CA GLU A 105 2.12 -8.66 15.23
C GLU A 105 3.09 -7.73 15.95
N PHE A 106 2.58 -6.56 16.35
CA PHE A 106 3.36 -5.52 17.01
C PHE A 106 3.61 -5.86 18.50
N TYR A 107 4.27 -6.98 18.76
CA TYR A 107 4.95 -7.19 20.03
C TYR A 107 6.36 -6.60 19.92
N VAL A 108 6.52 -5.46 20.59
CA VAL A 108 7.75 -4.71 20.88
C VAL A 108 9.00 -5.58 20.75
N TYR A 109 9.83 -5.34 19.75
CA TYR A 109 11.24 -5.72 19.88
C TYR A 109 12.25 -4.92 19.07
N GLN A 110 11.89 -4.18 18.01
CA GLN A 110 12.90 -3.39 17.29
C GLN A 110 12.38 -2.01 16.94
N GLY A 111 13.21 -1.01 17.21
CA GLY A 111 12.89 0.40 17.06
C GLY A 111 12.57 0.75 15.61
N ILE A 112 11.84 1.84 15.46
CA ILE A 112 11.56 2.47 14.17
C ILE A 112 12.88 2.89 13.54
N ASP A 113 13.09 2.52 12.28
CA ASP A 113 14.23 3.03 11.52
C ASP A 113 13.80 4.30 10.77
N ALA A 114 14.35 5.44 11.20
CA ALA A 114 14.03 6.76 10.66
C ALA A 114 14.27 6.86 9.14
N GLN A 115 15.28 6.15 8.62
CA GLN A 115 15.56 6.12 7.18
C GLN A 115 14.44 5.40 6.42
N TYR A 116 13.93 4.30 6.96
CA TYR A 116 12.83 3.59 6.33
C TYR A 116 11.50 4.36 6.43
N VAL A 117 11.25 5.07 7.54
CA VAL A 117 10.07 5.96 7.64
C VAL A 117 10.13 7.07 6.59
N TYR A 118 11.29 7.71 6.45
CA TYR A 118 11.51 8.71 5.40
C TYR A 118 11.28 8.12 3.99
N ASN A 119 11.84 6.94 3.73
CA ASN A 119 11.65 6.23 2.46
C ASN A 119 10.18 5.90 2.20
N ALA A 120 9.43 5.47 3.21
CA ALA A 120 8.01 5.16 3.08
C ALA A 120 7.18 6.41 2.75
N ALA A 121 7.43 7.53 3.43
CA ALA A 121 6.77 8.81 3.13
C ALA A 121 7.08 9.27 1.70
N ARG A 122 8.33 9.14 1.25
CA ARG A 122 8.72 9.46 -0.13
C ARG A 122 8.03 8.53 -1.14
N ASN A 123 7.93 7.25 -0.84
CA ASN A 123 7.30 6.28 -1.73
C ASN A 123 5.79 6.52 -1.86
N VAL A 124 5.12 7.00 -0.81
CA VAL A 124 3.72 7.46 -0.86
C VAL A 124 3.54 8.65 -1.82
N GLU A 125 4.46 9.62 -1.81
CA GLU A 125 4.44 10.73 -2.79
C GLU A 125 4.61 10.20 -4.22
N VAL A 126 5.54 9.26 -4.43
CA VAL A 126 5.75 8.62 -5.73
C VAL A 126 4.50 7.85 -6.17
N ALA A 127 3.83 7.15 -5.25
CA ALA A 127 2.61 6.41 -5.51
C ALA A 127 1.48 7.32 -6.03
N THR A 128 1.32 8.48 -5.38
CA THR A 128 0.35 9.51 -5.79
C THR A 128 0.64 10.02 -7.20
N TRP A 129 1.93 10.32 -7.49
CA TRP A 129 2.35 10.72 -8.83
C TRP A 129 2.11 9.61 -9.86
N MET A 130 2.42 8.36 -9.55
CA MET A 130 2.23 7.23 -10.48
C MET A 130 0.76 7.04 -10.85
N LEU A 131 -0.16 7.14 -9.89
CA LEU A 131 -1.60 7.02 -10.19
C LEU A 131 -2.11 8.13 -11.11
N ALA A 132 -1.57 9.35 -10.99
CA ALA A 132 -1.94 10.47 -11.84
C ALA A 132 -1.33 10.41 -13.26
N THR A 133 -0.18 9.74 -13.42
CA THR A 133 0.64 9.86 -14.63
C THR A 133 0.78 8.57 -15.45
N ARG A 134 0.65 7.39 -14.83
CA ARG A 134 0.82 6.11 -15.52
C ARG A 134 -0.36 5.78 -16.41
N LYS A 135 -0.06 5.49 -17.68
CA LYS A 135 -1.04 5.26 -18.75
C LYS A 135 -0.70 3.99 -19.52
N ASP A 136 -1.71 3.41 -20.16
CA ASP A 136 -1.55 2.32 -21.12
C ASP A 136 -1.08 2.83 -22.49
N ASP A 137 -0.86 1.90 -23.43
CA ASP A 137 -0.42 2.18 -24.79
C ASP A 137 -1.41 3.04 -25.60
N LYS A 138 -2.65 3.16 -25.12
CA LYS A 138 -3.71 3.99 -25.72
C LYS A 138 -3.85 5.35 -25.03
N GLY A 139 -2.99 5.66 -24.05
CA GLY A 139 -2.99 6.92 -23.29
C GLY A 139 -4.05 7.00 -22.19
N ALA A 140 -4.76 5.92 -21.89
CA ALA A 140 -5.72 5.85 -20.79
C ALA A 140 -5.00 5.56 -19.46
N PRO A 141 -5.44 6.11 -18.30
CA PRO A 141 -4.84 5.80 -17.01
C PRO A 141 -4.88 4.29 -16.70
N LEU A 142 -3.79 3.73 -16.16
CA LEU A 142 -3.74 2.32 -15.76
C LEU A 142 -4.65 2.01 -14.57
N LEU A 143 -4.87 3.00 -13.69
CA LEU A 143 -5.88 2.98 -12.64
C LEU A 143 -6.62 4.31 -12.61
N LEU A 144 -7.94 4.25 -12.50
CA LEU A 144 -8.80 5.41 -12.30
C LEU A 144 -8.77 5.79 -10.81
N SER A 145 -8.25 6.97 -10.48
CA SER A 145 -7.91 7.35 -9.10
C SER A 145 -8.39 8.75 -8.68
N ASN A 146 -9.45 9.29 -9.31
CA ASN A 146 -10.00 10.63 -9.03
C ASN A 146 -10.35 10.90 -7.54
N ALA A 147 -10.24 9.91 -6.66
CA ALA A 147 -10.48 9.99 -5.23
C ALA A 147 -9.25 10.46 -4.40
N LEU A 148 -8.05 10.56 -4.97
CA LEU A 148 -6.84 10.79 -4.18
C LEU A 148 -6.54 12.24 -3.80
N THR A 149 -7.23 13.24 -4.35
CA THR A 149 -6.98 14.64 -3.97
C THR A 149 -7.30 14.90 -2.48
N ASP A 150 -8.30 14.23 -1.90
CA ASP A 150 -8.63 14.37 -0.47
C ASP A 150 -7.93 13.31 0.40
N ASP A 151 -7.73 12.07 -0.08
CA ASP A 151 -7.11 10.99 0.72
C ASP A 151 -5.57 11.07 0.78
N ALA A 152 -4.91 11.72 -0.19
CA ALA A 152 -3.46 12.00 -0.10
C ALA A 152 -3.12 12.88 1.11
N SER A 153 -4.07 13.70 1.58
CA SER A 153 -3.97 14.44 2.85
C SER A 153 -3.85 13.49 4.05
N ASN A 154 -4.58 12.36 4.05
CA ASN A 154 -4.51 11.40 5.16
C ASN A 154 -3.19 10.63 5.17
N LEU A 155 -2.65 10.29 3.99
CA LEU A 155 -1.32 9.69 3.87
C LEU A 155 -0.19 10.68 4.20
N SER A 156 -0.44 11.99 4.11
CA SER A 156 0.51 13.03 4.53
C SER A 156 0.71 13.12 6.05
N TYR A 157 -0.17 12.54 6.88
CA TYR A 157 0.07 12.42 8.33
C TYR A 157 1.32 11.59 8.65
N ALA A 158 1.69 10.62 7.81
CA ALA A 158 2.96 9.89 7.95
C ALA A 158 4.19 10.82 7.93
N ARG A 159 4.05 12.03 7.36
CA ARG A 159 5.07 13.07 7.30
C ARG A 159 5.22 13.83 8.64
N GLU A 160 4.15 13.94 9.43
CA GLU A 160 4.21 14.58 10.75
C GLU A 160 4.92 13.70 11.79
N PHE A 161 4.90 12.38 11.62
CA PHE A 161 5.61 11.43 12.48
C PHE A 161 7.09 11.22 12.13
N ALA A 162 7.54 11.72 10.97
CA ALA A 162 8.95 11.68 10.55
C ALA A 162 9.77 12.87 11.07
N LYS A 163 9.20 13.68 11.97
CA LYS A 163 9.77 14.93 12.48
C LYS A 163 10.13 14.84 13.96
#